data_AF-A0A501W5G9-F1
#
_entry.id   AF-A0A501W5G9-F1
#
_cell.length_a   1.000
_cell.length_b   1.000
_cell.length_c   1.000
_cell.angle_alpha   90.00
_cell.angle_beta   90.00
_cell.angle_gamma   90.00
#
_symmetry.space_group_name_H-M   'P 1'
#
loop_
_entity.id
_entity.type
_entity.pdbx_description
1 polymer ?
#
loop_
_entity_poly.entity_id
_entity_poly.type
_entity_poly.pdbx_seq_one_letter_code
_entity_poly.pdbx_strand_id
1 'polypeptide(L)'
;MNAFKLSPYYRLYAFSDYQSMKAALPYMQRVVLAKSLQDVEEADARRVVSRGRGGGYKNYLEPFGSYQAKGSGIQSLVTALQALYKSNSYSARYIVVERC
;
A
#
# COMPACT_ATOMS: atom_id res chain seq x y z
N MET A 1 -12.58 -7.74 3.66
CA MET A 1 -11.61 -6.97 2.85
C MET A 1 -10.33 -6.85 3.65
N ASN A 2 -9.24 -7.51 3.26
CA ASN A 2 -8.01 -7.44 4.03
C ASN A 2 -7.31 -6.10 3.79
N ALA A 3 -6.78 -5.54 4.86
CA ALA A 3 -6.02 -4.30 4.84
C ALA A 3 -4.58 -4.61 5.25
N PHE A 4 -3.63 -3.93 4.62
CA PHE A 4 -2.23 -3.99 5.02
C PHE A 4 -1.83 -2.70 5.74
N LYS A 5 -1.22 -2.81 6.91
CA LYS A 5 -0.82 -1.64 7.71
C LYS A 5 0.49 -1.06 7.17
N LEU A 6 0.41 0.07 6.48
CA LEU A 6 1.58 0.80 5.98
C LEU A 6 2.31 1.54 7.10
N SER A 7 1.55 2.15 8.01
CA SER A 7 2.07 2.88 9.16
C SER A 7 1.04 2.85 10.29
N PRO A 8 1.33 3.40 11.49
CA PRO A 8 0.30 3.62 12.50
C PRO A 8 -0.91 4.40 11.99
N TYR A 9 -0.72 5.25 10.97
CA TYR A 9 -1.72 6.18 10.45
C TYR A 9 -2.31 5.77 9.09
N TYR A 10 -1.79 4.74 8.42
CA TYR A 10 -2.19 4.42 7.05
C TYR A 10 -2.46 2.92 6.87
N ARG A 11 -3.60 2.61 6.26
CA ARG A 11 -3.99 1.27 5.82
C ARG A 11 -4.12 1.24 4.31
N LEU A 12 -3.52 0.21 3.70
CA LEU A 12 -3.58 -0.07 2.28
C LEU A 12 -4.61 -1.16 2.01
N TYR A 13 -5.46 -0.90 1.03
CA TYR A 13 -6.41 -1.83 0.46
C TYR A 13 -6.07 -2.02 -1.02
N ALA A 14 -6.24 -3.24 -1.51
CA ALA A 14 -6.06 -3.60 -2.91
C ALA A 14 -7.38 -4.07 -3.49
N PHE A 15 -7.55 -3.90 -4.79
CA PHE A 15 -8.74 -4.32 -5.52
C PHE A 15 -8.36 -4.85 -6.91
N SER A 16 -9.08 -5.87 -7.38
CA SER A 16 -8.93 -6.48 -8.71
C SER A 16 -9.47 -5.60 -9.83
N ASP A 17 -10.46 -4.76 -9.54
CA ASP A 17 -11.19 -3.98 -10.53
C ASP A 17 -11.74 -2.68 -9.92
N TYR A 18 -12.16 -1.77 -10.80
CA TYR A 18 -12.63 -0.43 -10.43
C TYR A 18 -13.96 -0.46 -9.66
N GLN A 19 -14.87 -1.39 -9.99
CA GLN A 19 -16.18 -1.46 -9.36
C GLN A 19 -16.05 -1.88 -7.90
N SER A 20 -15.22 -2.90 -7.63
CA SER A 20 -14.87 -3.32 -6.28
C SER A 20 -14.23 -2.20 -5.47
N MET A 21 -13.31 -1.43 -6.08
CA MET A 21 -12.72 -0.25 -5.44
C MET A 21 -13.80 0.80 -5.10
N LYS A 22 -14.66 1.15 -6.05
CA LYS A 22 -15.71 2.17 -5.87
C LYS A 22 -16.74 1.78 -4.84
N ALA A 23 -17.14 0.51 -4.81
CA ALA A 23 -18.06 -0.03 -3.82
C ALA A 23 -17.49 0.04 -2.39
N ALA A 24 -16.16 0.01 -2.24
CA ALA A 24 -15.52 0.08 -0.93
C ALA A 24 -15.37 1.50 -0.37
N LEU A 25 -15.28 2.54 -1.22
CA LEU A 25 -15.03 3.92 -0.79
C LEU A 25 -16.02 4.47 0.25
N PRO A 26 -17.36 4.22 0.15
CA PRO A 26 -18.32 4.71 1.15
C PRO A 26 -18.12 4.15 2.55
N TYR A 27 -17.43 3.01 2.67
CA TYR A 27 -17.16 2.34 3.95
C TYR A 27 -15.83 2.75 4.58
N MET A 28 -15.06 3.64 3.93
CA MET A 28 -13.78 4.13 4.43
C MET A 28 -13.94 5.51 5.04
N GLN A 29 -13.28 5.75 6.17
CA GLN A 29 -13.46 6.99 6.92
C GLN A 29 -12.74 8.16 6.24
N ARG A 30 -11.48 7.96 5.84
CA ARG A 30 -10.65 9.04 5.29
C ARG A 30 -9.72 8.51 4.20
N VAL A 31 -10.25 8.47 2.98
CA VAL A 31 -9.50 8.10 1.79
C VAL A 31 -8.48 9.20 1.45
N VAL A 32 -7.19 8.85 1.41
CA VAL A 32 -6.10 9.76 1.02
C VAL A 32 -5.54 9.45 -0.36
N LEU A 33 -5.77 8.24 -0.86
CA LEU A 33 -5.35 7.79 -2.19
C LEU A 33 -6.37 6.78 -2.69
N ALA A 34 -6.90 6.95 -3.89
CA ALA A 34 -7.75 5.95 -4.54
C ALA A 34 -7.57 6.03 -6.06
N LYS A 35 -6.76 5.13 -6.62
CA LYS A 35 -6.47 5.12 -8.05
C LYS A 35 -5.96 3.77 -8.53
N SER A 36 -5.83 3.64 -9.85
CA SER A 36 -5.19 2.47 -10.45
C SER A 36 -3.73 2.39 -10.00
N LEU A 37 -3.21 1.18 -9.87
CA LEU A 37 -1.83 0.94 -9.43
C LEU A 37 -0.81 1.54 -10.41
N GLN A 38 -1.11 1.50 -11.71
CA GLN A 38 -0.25 2.06 -12.76
C GLN A 38 -0.14 3.60 -12.69
N ASP A 39 -1.17 4.27 -12.15
CA ASP A 39 -1.19 5.74 -12.03
C ASP A 39 -0.61 6.22 -10.70
N VAL A 40 -0.11 5.31 -9.85
CA VAL A 40 0.51 5.69 -8.57
C VAL A 40 1.90 6.24 -8.81
N GLU A 41 2.10 7.50 -8.45
CA GLU A 41 3.39 8.14 -8.58
C GLU A 41 4.23 8.01 -7.31
N GLU A 42 5.52 8.28 -7.45
CA GLU A 42 6.45 8.26 -6.33
C GLU A 42 6.03 9.25 -5.24
N ALA A 43 5.51 10.42 -5.63
CA ALA A 43 5.03 11.42 -4.68
C ALA A 43 3.87 10.91 -3.81
N ASP A 44 2.97 10.10 -4.36
CA ASP A 44 1.87 9.49 -3.60
C ASP A 44 2.38 8.42 -2.65
N ALA A 45 3.22 7.53 -3.17
CA ALA A 45 3.76 6.42 -2.40
C ALA A 45 4.53 6.94 -1.17
N ARG A 46 5.39 7.96 -1.36
CA ARG A 46 6.18 8.59 -0.28
C ARG A 46 5.32 9.18 0.84
N ARG A 47 4.10 9.64 0.55
CA ARG A 47 3.20 10.24 1.55
C ARG A 47 2.58 9.20 2.48
N VAL A 48 2.49 7.94 2.04
CA VAL A 48 1.74 6.89 2.73
C VAL A 48 2.62 5.78 3.29
N VAL A 49 3.78 5.50 2.68
CA VAL A 49 4.70 4.46 3.16
C VAL A 49 5.55 4.96 4.32
N SER A 50 5.93 4.05 5.21
CA SER A 50 6.78 4.37 6.36
C SER A 50 8.23 4.57 5.92
N ARG A 51 8.87 5.61 6.46
CA ARG A 51 10.31 5.86 6.32
C ARG A 51 11.07 5.32 7.52
N GLY A 52 12.18 4.64 7.27
CA GLY A 52 13.10 4.16 8.30
C GLY A 52 14.02 5.27 8.81
N ARG A 53 14.57 5.09 10.03
CA ARG A 53 15.44 6.07 10.69
C ARG A 53 16.72 6.40 9.90
N GLY A 54 17.20 5.49 9.05
CA GLY A 54 18.39 5.66 8.21
C GLY A 54 18.17 6.25 6.82
N GLY A 55 16.99 6.81 6.52
CA GLY A 55 16.75 7.56 5.29
C GLY A 55 16.08 6.81 4.12
N GLY A 56 15.89 5.49 4.22
CA GLY A 56 15.15 4.67 3.24
C GLY A 56 13.69 4.39 3.62
N TYR A 57 12.95 3.71 2.74
CA TYR A 57 11.56 3.31 2.96
C TYR A 57 11.45 1.88 3.48
N LYS A 58 10.39 1.58 4.25
CA LYS A 58 10.20 0.27 4.86
C LYS A 58 10.05 -0.84 3.81
N ASN A 59 10.70 -1.98 4.04
CA ASN A 59 10.40 -3.22 3.32
C ASN A 59 9.34 -3.99 4.10
N TYR A 60 8.17 -4.23 3.51
CA TYR A 60 7.03 -4.84 4.20
C TYR A 60 6.97 -6.37 4.07
N LEU A 61 7.98 -7.00 3.46
CA LEU A 61 8.09 -8.45 3.29
C LEU A 61 8.80 -9.20 4.43
N GLU A 62 9.18 -8.53 5.51
CA GLU A 62 9.92 -9.16 6.60
C GLU A 62 9.06 -10.13 7.43
N PRO A 63 9.57 -11.34 7.73
CA PRO A 63 11.00 -11.68 7.92
C PRO A 63 11.68 -12.43 6.75
N PHE A 64 11.10 -12.48 5.54
CA PHE A 64 11.62 -13.32 4.45
C PHE A 64 12.77 -12.70 3.63
N GLY A 65 13.34 -11.57 4.04
CA GLY A 65 14.42 -10.90 3.33
C GLY A 65 15.30 -10.10 4.28
N SER A 66 16.51 -9.79 3.84
CA SER A 66 17.40 -8.88 4.55
C SER A 66 16.70 -7.53 4.81
N TYR A 67 16.97 -6.95 5.98
CA TYR A 67 16.51 -5.64 6.52
C TYR A 67 16.90 -4.42 5.66
N GLN A 68 16.95 -4.59 4.34
CA GLN A 68 17.27 -3.54 3.40
C GLN A 68 16.03 -2.68 3.16
N ALA A 69 16.09 -1.46 3.68
CA ALA A 69 15.19 -0.40 3.31
C ALA A 69 15.18 -0.21 1.78
N LYS A 70 14.03 0.17 1.23
CA LYS A 70 13.88 0.47 -0.20
C LYS A 70 14.32 1.89 -0.50
N GLY A 71 14.89 2.09 -1.69
CA GLY A 71 15.36 3.40 -2.15
C GLY A 71 14.23 4.33 -2.57
N SER A 72 13.05 3.80 -2.91
CA SER A 72 11.88 4.58 -3.32
C SER A 72 10.60 4.18 -2.57
N GLY A 73 9.67 5.13 -2.50
CA GLY A 73 8.35 4.94 -1.92
C GLY A 73 7.54 3.92 -2.71
N ILE A 74 7.63 3.94 -4.05
CA ILE A 74 6.99 2.94 -4.92
C ILE A 74 7.49 1.53 -4.60
N GLN A 75 8.81 1.32 -4.49
CA GLN A 75 9.34 0.00 -4.17
C GLN A 75 8.86 -0.49 -2.80
N SER A 76 8.78 0.41 -1.83
CA SER A 76 8.19 0.12 -0.53
C SER A 76 6.72 -0.25 -0.63
N LEU A 77 5.92 0.52 -1.37
CA LEU A 77 4.50 0.22 -1.60
C LEU A 77 4.30 -1.13 -2.30
N VAL A 78 5.15 -1.46 -3.28
CA VAL A 78 5.14 -2.77 -3.95
C VAL A 78 5.38 -3.90 -2.95
N THR A 79 6.31 -3.74 -2.00
CA THR A 79 6.51 -4.78 -0.97
C THR A 79 5.28 -4.95 -0.06
N ALA A 80 4.55 -3.87 0.23
CA ALA A 80 3.29 -3.95 0.97
C ALA A 80 2.19 -4.65 0.15
N LEU A 81 2.11 -4.37 -1.15
CA LEU A 81 1.17 -5.03 -2.06
C LEU A 81 1.50 -6.52 -2.22
N GLN A 82 2.76 -6.90 -2.28
CA GLN A 82 3.19 -8.30 -2.31
C GLN A 82 2.84 -9.02 -1.01
N ALA A 83 2.99 -8.36 0.14
CA ALA A 83 2.53 -8.91 1.42
C ALA A 83 1.00 -9.07 1.46
N LEU A 84 0.25 -8.09 0.93
CA LEU A 84 -1.20 -8.14 0.84
C LEU A 84 -1.69 -9.19 -0.17
N TYR A 85 -0.99 -9.40 -1.28
CA TYR A 85 -1.27 -10.43 -2.27
C TYR A 85 -1.32 -11.82 -1.64
N LYS A 86 -0.38 -12.13 -0.73
CA LYS A 86 -0.37 -13.40 0.01
C LYS A 86 -1.65 -13.63 0.83
N SER A 87 -2.34 -12.56 1.25
CA SER A 87 -3.60 -12.64 2.00
C SER A 87 -4.84 -12.59 1.10
N ASN A 88 -4.74 -11.98 -0.08
CA ASN A 88 -5.87 -11.69 -0.95
C ASN A 88 -6.02 -12.67 -2.12
N SER A 89 -4.94 -13.37 -2.50
CA SER A 89 -4.91 -14.32 -3.62
C SER A 89 -5.30 -13.71 -4.98
N TYR A 90 -5.18 -12.39 -5.14
CA TYR A 90 -5.37 -11.70 -6.42
C TYR A 90 -4.40 -10.54 -6.60
N SER A 91 -4.04 -10.26 -7.85
CA SER A 91 -3.19 -9.13 -8.22
C SER A 91 -3.96 -7.81 -8.13
N ALA A 92 -3.39 -6.84 -7.41
CA ALA A 92 -3.97 -5.51 -7.26
C ALA A 92 -3.90 -4.74 -8.59
N ARG A 93 -5.04 -4.23 -9.07
CA ARG A 93 -5.13 -3.28 -10.19
C ARG A 93 -5.46 -1.86 -9.71
N TYR A 94 -6.16 -1.77 -8.59
CA TYR A 94 -6.52 -0.52 -7.94
C TYR A 94 -6.12 -0.59 -6.48
N ILE A 95 -5.75 0.56 -5.92
CA ILE A 95 -5.40 0.67 -4.52
C ILE A 95 -6.20 1.78 -3.87
N VAL A 96 -6.49 1.59 -2.59
CA VAL A 96 -7.00 2.65 -1.74
C VAL A 96 -6.15 2.73 -0.47
N VAL A 97 -5.79 3.94 -0.07
CA VAL A 97 -5.15 4.19 1.22
C VAL A 97 -6.10 4.99 2.08
N GLU A 98 -6.37 4.45 3.27
CA GLU A 98 -7.14 5.10 4.32
C GLU A 98 -6.20 5.66 5.39
N ARG A 99 -6.52 6.85 5.91
CA ARG A 99 -5.88 7.41 7.10
C ARG A 99 -6.64 7.01 8.36
N CYS A 100 -5.96 6.33 9.28
CA CYS A 100 -6.46 5.94 10.60
C CYS A 100 -6.18 6.98 11.69
#